data_AF-A0A7G5C2Z9-F1
#
_entry.id   AF-A0A7G5C2Z9-F1
#
_cell.length_a   1.000
_cell.length_b   1.000
_cell.length_c   1.000
_cell.angle_alpha   90.00
_cell.angle_beta   90.00
_cell.angle_gamma   90.00
#
_symmetry.space_group_name_H-M   'P 1'
#
loop_
_entity.id
_entity.type
_entity.pdbx_description
1 polymer ?
#
loop_
_entity_poly.entity_id
_entity_poly.type
_entity_poly.pdbx_seq_one_letter_code
_entity_poly.pdbx_strand_id
1 'polypeptide(L)'
;MKRRFHCTEELKKEYVALVVSGYRTEHVAREHGMSPSTLQRWVRQYWDEVQAEMVKKKQQVDQITKDSQDLQKRYDQAMKLLGEKDLEIAILRDLVKKTNPQSTPDSK
;
A
#
# COMPACT_ATOMS: atom_id res chain seq x y z
N MET A 1 13.30 -39.49 -20.11
CA MET A 1 13.48 -38.08 -20.55
C MET A 1 13.54 -37.18 -19.33
N LYS A 2 14.60 -36.38 -19.15
CA LYS A 2 14.62 -35.36 -18.09
C LYS A 2 13.68 -34.23 -18.54
N ARG A 3 12.57 -34.02 -17.82
CA ARG A 3 11.67 -32.88 -18.07
C ARG A 3 12.51 -31.61 -17.89
N ARG A 4 12.68 -30.81 -18.95
CA ARG A 4 13.29 -29.49 -18.82
C ARG A 4 12.35 -28.67 -17.94
N PHE A 5 12.84 -28.23 -16.78
CA PHE A 5 12.14 -27.27 -15.95
C PHE A 5 11.92 -26.01 -16.79
N HIS A 6 10.68 -25.79 -17.22
CA HIS A 6 10.30 -24.59 -17.97
C HIS A 6 9.87 -23.54 -16.96
N CYS A 7 10.61 -22.44 -16.91
CA CYS A 7 10.42 -21.37 -15.96
C CYS A 7 10.57 -20.05 -16.71
N THR A 8 9.55 -19.19 -16.59
CA THR A 8 9.57 -17.84 -17.15
C THR A 8 10.66 -17.01 -16.44
N GLU A 9 11.16 -15.97 -17.09
CA GLU A 9 12.19 -15.13 -16.45
C GLU A 9 11.69 -14.44 -15.19
N GLU A 10 10.40 -14.11 -15.15
CA GLU A 10 9.71 -13.55 -13.98
C GLU A 10 9.81 -14.49 -12.77
N LEU A 11 9.45 -15.76 -12.95
CA LEU A 11 9.53 -16.76 -11.88
C LEU A 11 10.97 -16.99 -11.40
N LYS A 12 11.97 -16.91 -12.29
CA LYS A 12 13.38 -16.97 -11.88
C LYS A 12 13.73 -15.81 -10.95
N LYS A 13 13.30 -14.58 -11.29
CA LYS A 13 13.55 -13.38 -10.49
C LYS A 13 12.83 -13.46 -9.15
N GLU A 14 11.62 -14.02 -9.09
CA GLU A 14 10.91 -14.28 -7.83
C GLU A 14 11.69 -15.22 -6.91
N TYR A 15 12.20 -16.34 -7.43
CA TYR A 15 13.00 -17.27 -6.61
C TYR A 15 14.33 -16.65 -6.15
N VAL A 16 14.95 -15.82 -7.00
CA VAL A 16 16.13 -15.05 -6.61
C VAL A 16 15.77 -14.04 -5.53
N ALA A 17 14.62 -13.36 -5.61
CA ALA A 17 14.15 -12.42 -4.60
C ALA A 17 13.95 -13.09 -3.24
N LEU A 18 13.44 -14.32 -3.20
CA LEU A 18 13.36 -15.11 -1.97
C LEU A 18 14.76 -15.32 -1.37
N VAL A 19 15.74 -15.75 -2.16
CA VAL A 19 17.11 -15.95 -1.65
C VAL A 19 17.74 -14.64 -1.18
N VAL A 20 17.59 -13.56 -1.95
CA VAL A 20 18.08 -12.20 -1.61
C VAL A 20 17.45 -11.69 -0.31
N SER A 21 16.17 -12.01 -0.06
CA SER A 21 15.47 -11.66 1.18
C SER A 21 15.92 -12.44 2.42
N GLY A 22 16.79 -13.43 2.25
CA GLY A 22 17.43 -14.17 3.35
C GLY A 22 17.02 -15.65 3.45
N TYR A 23 16.21 -16.17 2.54
CA TYR A 23 15.87 -17.60 2.53
C TYR A 23 17.06 -18.46 2.07
N ARG A 24 17.17 -19.65 2.66
CA ARG A 24 18.21 -20.61 2.27
C ARG A 24 17.97 -21.13 0.85
N THR A 25 19.00 -21.02 0.01
CA THR A 25 18.98 -21.46 -1.40
C THR A 25 18.53 -22.92 -1.55
N GLU A 26 18.97 -23.83 -0.67
CA GLU A 26 18.61 -25.24 -0.78
C GLU A 26 17.13 -25.49 -0.50
N HIS A 27 16.54 -24.69 0.41
CA HIS A 27 15.13 -24.80 0.75
C HIS A 27 14.26 -24.31 -0.41
N VAL A 28 14.53 -23.09 -0.90
CA VAL A 28 13.81 -22.50 -2.04
C VAL A 28 13.90 -23.41 -3.27
N ALA A 29 15.08 -23.97 -3.55
CA ALA A 29 15.26 -24.88 -4.67
C ALA A 29 14.43 -26.17 -4.55
N ARG A 30 14.37 -26.77 -3.35
CA ARG A 30 13.59 -27.99 -3.10
C ARG A 30 12.09 -27.75 -3.21
N GLU A 31 11.60 -26.68 -2.58
CA GLU A 31 10.18 -26.28 -2.62
C GLU A 31 9.69 -26.09 -4.06
N HIS A 32 10.52 -25.52 -4.93
CA HIS A 32 10.19 -25.28 -6.34
C HIS A 32 10.69 -26.36 -7.30
N GLY A 33 11.12 -27.53 -6.79
CA GLY A 33 11.46 -28.69 -7.63
C GLY A 33 12.67 -28.51 -8.54
N MET A 34 13.63 -27.67 -8.16
CA MET A 34 14.82 -27.33 -8.95
C MET A 34 16.12 -27.67 -8.21
N SER A 35 17.24 -27.79 -8.95
CA SER A 35 18.53 -28.04 -8.28
C SER A 35 19.06 -26.77 -7.61
N PRO A 36 19.65 -26.87 -6.39
CA PRO A 36 20.26 -25.72 -5.71
C PRO A 36 21.34 -25.03 -6.57
N SER A 37 22.08 -25.80 -7.37
CA SER A 37 23.08 -25.29 -8.30
C SER A 37 22.49 -24.40 -9.41
N THR A 38 21.27 -24.70 -9.86
CA THR A 38 20.55 -23.89 -10.85
C THR A 38 20.10 -22.58 -10.24
N LEU A 39 19.51 -22.62 -9.04
CA LEU A 39 19.10 -21.42 -8.32
C LEU A 39 20.30 -20.53 -7.99
N GLN A 40 21.41 -21.09 -7.52
CA GLN A 40 22.61 -20.33 -7.21
C GLN A 40 23.21 -19.63 -8.45
N ARG A 41 23.09 -20.23 -9.64
CA ARG A 41 23.47 -19.58 -10.90
C ARG A 41 22.56 -18.38 -11.19
N TRP A 42 21.26 -18.53 -11.04
CA TRP A 42 20.30 -17.43 -11.25
C TRP A 42 20.51 -16.31 -10.23
N VAL A 43 20.78 -16.64 -8.97
CA VAL A 43 21.10 -15.66 -7.94
C VAL A 43 22.27 -14.81 -8.39
N ARG A 44 23.38 -15.40 -8.88
CA ARG A 44 24.52 -14.62 -9.41
C ARG A 44 24.18 -13.78 -10.63
N GLN A 45 23.28 -14.25 -11.49
CA GLN A 45 22.91 -13.58 -12.73
C GLN A 45 21.97 -12.39 -12.51
N TYR A 46 21.03 -12.50 -11.58
CA TYR A 46 19.97 -11.53 -11.37
C TYR A 46 20.09 -10.78 -10.03
N TRP A 47 21.16 -10.98 -9.25
CA TRP A 47 21.35 -10.38 -7.93
C TRP A 47 21.13 -8.86 -7.95
N ASP A 48 21.89 -8.15 -8.78
CA ASP A 48 21.87 -6.68 -8.80
C ASP A 48 20.52 -6.13 -9.26
N GLU A 49 19.94 -6.76 -10.28
CA GLU A 49 18.63 -6.36 -10.83
C GLU A 49 17.52 -6.55 -9.78
N VAL A 50 17.44 -7.73 -9.18
CA VAL A 50 16.42 -8.06 -8.18
C VAL A 50 16.61 -7.22 -6.93
N GLN A 51 17.85 -7.02 -6.47
CA GLN A 51 18.13 -6.17 -5.31
C GLN A 51 17.69 -4.72 -5.55
N ALA A 52 18.00 -4.16 -6.72
CA ALA A 52 17.56 -2.81 -7.08
C ALA A 52 16.01 -2.71 -7.14
N GLU A 53 15.36 -3.71 -7.72
CA GLU A 53 13.89 -3.76 -7.81
C GLU A 53 13.24 -3.86 -6.42
N MET A 54 13.79 -4.68 -5.52
CA MET A 54 13.31 -4.83 -4.14
C MET A 54 13.45 -3.53 -3.35
N VAL A 55 14.58 -2.83 -3.49
CA VAL A 55 14.78 -1.51 -2.85
C VAL A 55 13.77 -0.49 -3.38
N LYS A 56 13.55 -0.44 -4.70
CA LYS A 56 12.56 0.47 -5.31
C LYS A 56 11.14 0.17 -4.83
N LYS A 57 10.74 -1.11 -4.78
CA LYS A 57 9.43 -1.52 -4.25
C LYS A 57 9.27 -1.12 -2.79
N LYS A 58 10.29 -1.31 -1.96
CA LYS A 58 10.27 -0.89 -0.56
C LYS A 58 10.08 0.62 -0.41
N GLN A 59 10.84 1.42 -1.16
CA GLN A 59 10.70 2.88 -1.16
C GLN A 59 9.31 3.33 -1.61
N GLN A 60 8.74 2.68 -2.63
CA GLN A 60 7.39 2.96 -3.10
C GLN A 60 6.33 2.66 -2.03
N VAL A 61 6.44 1.51 -1.35
CA VAL A 61 5.54 1.16 -0.25
C VAL A 61 5.66 2.18 0.88
N ASP A 62 6.89 2.52 1.29
CA ASP A 62 7.13 3.51 2.35
C ASP A 62 6.53 4.87 1.99
N GLN A 63 6.62 5.30 0.73
CA GLN A 63 6.00 6.54 0.26
C GLN A 63 4.48 6.48 0.30
N ILE A 64 3.86 5.40 -0.20
CA ILE A 64 2.40 5.22 -0.17
C ILE A 64 1.89 5.24 1.27
N THR A 65 2.63 4.59 2.18
CA THR A 65 2.24 4.57 3.61
C THR A 65 2.27 5.98 4.22
N LYS A 66 3.29 6.79 3.90
CA LYS A 66 3.37 8.19 4.35
C LYS A 66 2.25 9.03 3.77
N ASP A 67 2.02 8.93 2.47
CA ASP A 67 0.96 9.68 1.78
C ASP A 67 -0.41 9.34 2.35
N SER A 68 -0.66 8.05 2.64
CA SER A 68 -1.90 7.59 3.27
C SER A 68 -2.06 8.15 4.69
N GLN A 69 -1.00 8.22 5.49
CA GLN A 69 -1.05 8.79 6.83
C GLN A 69 -1.32 10.30 6.80
N ASP A 70 -0.68 11.02 5.87
CA ASP A 70 -0.90 12.45 5.72
C ASP A 70 -2.29 12.76 5.17
N LEU A 71 -2.81 11.94 4.26
CA LEU A 71 -4.18 12.04 3.79
C LEU A 71 -5.20 11.81 4.92
N GLN A 72 -4.97 10.80 5.77
CA GLN A 72 -5.82 10.54 6.94
C GLN A 72 -5.83 11.75 7.90
N LYS A 73 -4.65 12.32 8.20
CA LYS A 73 -4.56 13.51 9.07
C LYS A 73 -5.33 14.70 8.48
N ARG A 74 -5.21 14.95 7.18
CA ARG A 74 -5.93 16.04 6.50
C ARG A 74 -7.44 15.81 6.54
N TYR A 75 -7.86 14.56 6.37
CA TYR A 75 -9.27 14.18 6.46
C TYR A 75 -9.82 14.42 7.87
N ASP A 76 -9.13 13.97 8.91
CA ASP A 76 -9.55 14.16 10.30
C ASP A 76 -9.63 15.65 10.67
N GLN A 77 -8.67 16.46 10.22
CA GLN A 77 -8.68 17.92 10.38
C GLN A 77 -9.88 18.57 9.68
N ALA A 78 -10.17 18.17 8.44
CA ALA A 78 -11.30 18.69 7.68
C ALA A 78 -12.64 18.32 8.35
N MET A 79 -12.79 17.08 8.82
CA MET A 79 -13.98 16.64 9.54
C MET A 79 -14.21 17.42 10.83
N LYS A 80 -13.13 17.72 11.57
CA LYS A 80 -13.22 18.54 12.77
C LYS A 80 -13.71 19.96 12.45
N LEU A 81 -13.10 20.61 11.46
CA LEU A 81 -13.49 21.96 11.03
C LEU A 81 -14.93 21.99 10.52
N LEU A 82 -15.36 20.95 9.80
CA LEU A 82 -16.72 20.81 9.32
C LEU A 82 -17.71 20.73 10.49
N GLY A 83 -17.43 19.91 11.50
CA GLY A 83 -18.27 19.81 12.70
C GLY A 83 -18.35 21.12 13.49
N GLU A 84 -17.25 21.86 13.60
CA GLU A 84 -17.24 23.20 14.21
C GLU A 84 -18.15 24.17 13.44
N LYS A 85 -18.11 24.13 12.11
CA LYS A 85 -18.95 24.97 11.24
C LYS A 85 -20.42 24.58 11.29
N ASP A 86 -20.74 23.29 11.31
CA ASP A 86 -22.12 22.81 11.43
C ASP A 86 -22.76 23.22 12.76
N LEU A 87 -21.99 23.18 13.86
CA LEU A 87 -22.43 23.65 15.17
C LEU A 87 -22.71 25.16 15.16
N GLU A 88 -21.79 25.95 14.59
CA GLU A 88 -21.97 27.40 14.43
C GLU A 88 -23.25 27.71 13.63
N ILE A 89 -23.48 27.02 12.50
CA ILE A 89 -24.68 27.19 11.68
C ILE A 89 -25.95 26.81 12.47
N ALA A 90 -25.93 25.73 13.24
CA ALA A 90 -27.07 25.30 14.04
C ALA A 90 -27.45 26.37 15.08
N ILE A 91 -26.46 26.89 15.81
CA ILE A 91 -26.67 27.96 16.80
C ILE A 91 -27.23 29.21 16.13
N LEU A 92 -26.65 29.63 15.00
CA LEU A 92 -27.12 30.81 14.26
C LEU A 92 -28.55 30.66 13.75
N ARG A 93 -28.91 29.48 13.22
CA ARG A 93 -30.29 29.17 12.79
C ARG A 93 -31.28 29.24 13.94
N ASP A 94 -30.92 28.71 15.11
CA ASP A 94 -31.76 28.77 16.31
C ASP A 94 -31.95 30.19 16.82
N LEU A 95 -30.91 31.02 16.76
CA LEU A 95 -31.01 32.44 17.13
C LEU A 95 -31.96 33.20 16.20
N VAL A 96 -31.85 32.99 14.88
CA VAL A 96 -32.76 33.62 13.90
C VAL A 96 -34.22 33.20 14.13
N LYS A 97 -34.48 31.92 14.40
CA LYS A 97 -35.83 31.42 14.72
C LYS A 97 -36.39 32.07 15.99
N LYS A 98 -35.55 32.27 17.02
CA LYS A 98 -35.94 32.90 18.28
C LYS A 98 -36.21 34.40 18.12
N THR A 99 -35.45 35.11 17.29
CA THR A 99 -35.61 36.56 17.09
C THR A 99 -36.74 36.90 16.13
N ASN A 100 -37.15 35.98 15.24
CA ASN A 100 -38.20 36.21 14.26
C ASN A 100 -39.21 35.04 14.19
N PRO A 101 -40.11 34.90 15.19
CA PRO A 101 -41.04 33.77 15.28
C PRO A 101 -42.10 33.74 14.17
N GLN A 102 -42.18 34.76 13.31
CA GLN A 102 -43.13 34.86 12.19
C GLN A 102 -42.55 34.40 10.83
N SER A 103 -41.27 34.03 10.75
CA SER A 103 -40.68 33.50 9.52
C SER A 103 -40.49 31.99 9.59
N THR A 104 -41.56 31.23 9.39
CA THR A 104 -41.61 30.01 8.54
C THR A 104 -43.02 29.41 8.59
N PRO A 105 -43.76 29.34 7.47
CA PRO A 105 -44.46 28.14 7.13
C PRO A 105 -43.46 27.20 6.46
N ASP A 106 -43.28 26.02 7.05
CA ASP A 106 -42.57 24.90 6.45
C ASP A 106 -43.05 24.68 5.01
N SER A 107 -42.11 24.68 4.06
CA SER A 107 -42.38 24.29 2.68
C SER A 107 -41.38 23.22 2.26
N LYS A 108 -41.93 22.00 2.19
CA LYS A 108 -41.61 20.81 1.38
C LYS A 108 -40.16 20.56 0.97
#